data_AF-A0A7S0LC74-F1
#
_entry.id   AF-A0A7S0LC74-F1
#
_cell.length_a   1.000
_cell.length_b   1.000
_cell.length_c   1.000
_cell.angle_alpha   90.00
_cell.angle_beta   90.00
_cell.angle_gamma   90.00
#
_symmetry.space_group_name_H-M   'P 1'
#
loop_
_entity.id
_entity.type
_entity.pdbx_description
1 polymer ?
#
loop_
_entity_poly.entity_id
_entity_poly.type
_entity_poly.pdbx_seq_one_letter_code
_entity_poly.pdbx_strand_id
1 'polypeptide(L)'
;SNFMRVFLLLLATAHALRVVRRSAPSLTPNSQRTWSNPQGSILTQVADSVWIAERPFFPTLPGLQGTDVGCKMVVVRLSSGALWVHSPVALDDALRAALGALGEVRRIVTPNTE
;
A
#
# COMPACT_ATOMS: atom_id res chain seq x y z
N SER A 1 17.03 -16.42 -3.35
CA SER A 1 15.97 -15.55 -3.93
C SER A 1 14.59 -16.04 -3.47
N ASN A 2 14.20 -15.69 -2.23
CA ASN A 2 12.89 -16.01 -1.64
C ASN A 2 11.79 -14.99 -2.04
N PHE A 3 12.20 -13.83 -2.54
CA PHE A 3 11.34 -12.72 -2.96
C PHE A 3 10.35 -13.11 -4.07
N MET A 4 10.82 -13.83 -5.09
CA MET A 4 10.00 -14.24 -6.23
C MET A 4 9.00 -15.36 -5.87
N ARG A 5 9.29 -16.17 -4.83
CA ARG A 5 8.42 -17.26 -4.36
C ARG A 5 7.25 -16.74 -3.52
N VAL A 6 7.45 -15.70 -2.70
CA VAL A 6 6.36 -15.07 -1.92
C VAL A 6 5.42 -14.28 -2.84
N PHE A 7 5.96 -13.57 -3.82
CA PHE A 7 5.18 -12.85 -4.83
C PHE A 7 4.30 -13.79 -5.68
N LEU A 8 4.84 -14.96 -6.10
CA LEU A 8 4.06 -15.96 -6.83
C LEU A 8 3.04 -16.73 -5.96
N LEU A 9 3.33 -17.02 -4.68
CA LEU A 9 2.40 -17.75 -3.81
C LEU A 9 1.12 -16.95 -3.53
N LEU A 10 1.19 -15.62 -3.51
CA LEU A 10 0.04 -14.73 -3.30
C LEU A 10 -0.82 -14.57 -4.56
N LEU A 11 -0.20 -14.62 -5.75
CA LEU A 11 -0.94 -14.71 -7.01
C LEU A 11 -1.74 -16.02 -7.13
N ALA A 12 -1.25 -17.11 -6.53
CA ALA A 12 -1.93 -18.40 -6.55
C ALA A 12 -3.12 -18.52 -5.56
N THR A 13 -3.21 -17.65 -4.55
CA THR A 13 -4.35 -17.62 -3.59
C THR A 13 -5.40 -16.56 -3.90
N ALA A 14 -5.11 -15.61 -4.79
CA ALA A 14 -6.07 -14.68 -5.35
C ALA A 14 -6.66 -15.23 -6.66
N HIS A 15 -7.66 -16.11 -6.56
CA HIS A 15 -8.46 -16.48 -7.73
C HIS A 15 -9.06 -15.19 -8.35
N ALA A 16 -8.68 -14.92 -9.60
CA ALA A 16 -9.21 -13.86 -10.46
C ALA A 16 -8.98 -12.41 -9.98
N LEU A 17 -7.72 -11.96 -9.94
CA LEU A 17 -7.40 -10.53 -10.04
C LEU A 17 -7.81 -9.99 -11.43
N ARG A 18 -9.08 -9.62 -11.58
CA ARG A 18 -9.48 -8.74 -12.69
C ARG A 18 -8.93 -7.35 -12.35
N VAL A 19 -7.86 -6.95 -13.02
CA VAL A 19 -7.33 -5.57 -12.92
C VAL A 19 -8.38 -4.64 -13.50
N VAL A 20 -9.19 -4.04 -12.63
CA VAL A 20 -10.15 -3.02 -13.02
C VAL A 20 -9.40 -1.69 -13.07
N ARG A 21 -9.18 -1.13 -14.26
CA ARG A 21 -8.75 0.27 -14.43
C ARG A 21 -9.92 1.21 -14.11
N ARG A 22 -10.46 1.17 -12.89
CA ARG A 22 -11.33 2.23 -12.39
C ARG A 22 -10.46 3.14 -11.54
N SER A 23 -10.58 4.45 -11.76
CA SER A 23 -10.18 5.42 -10.75
C SER A 23 -10.90 5.03 -9.47
N ALA A 24 -10.14 4.53 -8.50
CA ALA A 24 -10.68 4.09 -7.23
C ALA A 24 -11.39 5.25 -6.54
N PRO A 25 -12.51 5.02 -5.86
CA PRO A 25 -12.96 5.99 -4.87
C PRO A 25 -11.86 6.13 -3.81
N SER A 26 -11.26 7.32 -3.72
CA SER A 26 -10.39 7.69 -2.62
C SER A 26 -11.19 7.56 -1.33
N LEU A 27 -10.74 6.71 -0.40
CA LEU A 27 -11.32 6.68 0.93
C LEU A 27 -10.83 7.95 1.65
N THR A 28 -11.58 9.05 1.51
CA THR A 28 -11.42 10.39 2.12
C THR A 28 -10.11 11.15 1.82
N PRO A 29 -10.16 12.43 1.37
CA PRO A 29 -8.97 13.26 1.22
C PRO A 29 -8.58 13.85 2.58
N ASN A 30 -7.65 13.21 3.29
CA ASN A 30 -7.10 13.73 4.55
C ASN A 30 -5.56 13.60 4.64
N SER A 31 -4.88 13.39 3.51
CA SER A 31 -3.42 13.44 3.48
C SER A 31 -2.94 14.61 2.62
N GLN A 32 -1.82 15.22 3.01
CA GLN A 32 -1.21 16.32 2.27
C GLN A 32 -0.89 15.82 0.85
N ARG A 33 -1.37 16.53 -0.18
CA ARG A 33 -1.03 16.22 -1.57
C ARG A 33 0.47 16.40 -1.77
N THR A 34 1.10 15.40 -2.36
CA THR A 34 2.53 15.40 -2.67
C THR A 34 2.76 14.99 -4.12
N TRP A 35 4.00 15.06 -4.59
CA TRP A 35 4.36 14.51 -5.90
C TRP A 35 4.05 13.01 -5.98
N SER A 36 4.34 12.28 -4.91
CA SER A 36 4.11 10.83 -4.80
C SER A 36 2.66 10.42 -4.53
N ASN A 37 1.82 11.31 -4.01
CA ASN A 37 0.39 11.11 -3.77
C ASN A 37 -0.41 12.34 -4.25
N PRO A 38 -0.57 12.52 -5.57
CA PRO A 38 -1.16 13.73 -6.12
C PRO A 38 -2.67 13.87 -5.80
N GLN A 39 -3.34 12.76 -5.48
CA GLN A 39 -4.75 12.76 -5.06
C GLN A 39 -4.93 13.00 -3.56
N GLY A 40 -3.88 12.89 -2.73
CA GLY A 40 -3.99 13.01 -1.28
C GLY A 40 -4.86 11.92 -0.65
N SER A 41 -5.00 10.77 -1.33
CA SER A 41 -5.79 9.63 -0.87
C SER A 41 -5.11 8.96 0.33
N ILE A 42 -5.90 8.55 1.33
CA ILE A 42 -5.39 7.68 2.41
C ILE A 42 -5.08 6.29 1.85
N LEU A 43 -6.06 5.71 1.14
CA LEU A 43 -5.99 4.46 0.41
C LEU A 43 -6.69 4.61 -0.96
N THR A 44 -6.08 4.02 -1.98
CA THR A 44 -6.61 3.95 -3.34
C THR A 44 -6.91 2.49 -3.67
N GLN A 45 -8.18 2.13 -3.87
CA GLN A 45 -8.60 0.76 -4.23
C GLN A 45 -8.31 0.43 -5.71
N VAL A 46 -7.32 -0.43 -5.98
CA VAL A 46 -6.92 -0.77 -7.36
C VAL A 46 -7.55 -2.07 -7.87
N ALA A 47 -8.11 -2.89 -6.97
CA ALA A 47 -8.95 -4.04 -7.27
C ALA A 47 -9.86 -4.37 -6.08
N ASP A 48 -10.82 -5.28 -6.24
CA ASP A 48 -11.86 -5.59 -5.24
C ASP A 48 -11.31 -5.78 -3.81
N SER A 49 -10.17 -6.48 -3.68
CA SER A 49 -9.51 -6.76 -2.39
C SER A 49 -8.09 -6.19 -2.30
N VAL A 50 -7.74 -5.19 -3.13
CA VAL A 50 -6.38 -4.62 -3.19
C VAL A 50 -6.42 -3.11 -3.14
N TRP A 51 -5.65 -2.54 -2.22
CA TRP A 51 -5.47 -1.10 -2.04
C TRP A 51 -3.99 -0.72 -2.06
N ILE A 52 -3.72 0.52 -2.44
CA ILE A 52 -2.40 1.15 -2.38
C ILE A 52 -2.48 2.35 -1.43
N ALA A 53 -1.50 2.48 -0.54
CA ALA A 53 -1.25 3.72 0.19
C ALA A 53 0.04 4.35 -0.31
N GLU A 54 0.04 5.66 -0.49
CA GLU A 54 1.19 6.41 -1.00
C GLU A 54 1.58 7.48 0.03
N ARG A 55 2.87 7.57 0.34
CA ARG A 55 3.41 8.57 1.27
C ARG A 55 4.66 9.21 0.68
N PRO A 56 4.91 10.50 0.97
CA PRO A 56 6.16 11.10 0.62
C PRO A 56 7.31 10.42 1.35
N PHE A 57 8.45 10.33 0.66
CA PHE A 57 9.69 9.84 1.26
C PHE A 57 10.83 10.74 0.81
N PHE A 58 11.53 11.32 1.79
CA PHE A 58 12.62 12.26 1.57
C PHE A 58 13.92 11.63 2.07
N PRO A 59 14.69 10.94 1.20
CA PRO A 59 15.95 10.32 1.60
C PRO A 59 17.00 11.37 1.94
N THR A 60 17.87 11.06 2.89
CA THR A 60 19.00 11.91 3.30
C THR A 60 20.25 11.72 2.42
N LEU A 61 20.13 10.95 1.34
CA LEU A 61 21.23 10.63 0.41
C LEU A 61 21.71 11.89 -0.34
N PRO A 62 23.03 12.08 -0.52
CA PRO A 62 23.57 13.20 -1.30
C PRO A 62 22.93 13.27 -2.70
N GLY A 63 22.48 14.45 -3.11
CA GLY A 63 21.82 14.67 -4.40
C GLY A 63 20.32 14.36 -4.43
N LEU A 64 19.73 13.79 -3.38
CA LEU A 64 18.28 13.55 -3.26
C LEU A 64 17.65 14.23 -2.03
N GLN A 65 18.42 15.01 -1.29
CA GLN A 65 17.94 15.75 -0.12
C GLN A 65 16.81 16.72 -0.52
N GLY A 66 15.67 16.62 0.17
CA GLY A 66 14.49 17.45 -0.10
C GLY A 66 13.65 17.00 -1.30
N THR A 67 14.05 15.95 -2.02
CA THR A 67 13.28 15.38 -3.13
C THR A 67 12.32 14.33 -2.61
N ASP A 68 11.02 14.49 -2.88
CA ASP A 68 10.03 13.43 -2.64
C ASP A 68 10.20 12.32 -3.69
N VAL A 69 10.76 11.19 -3.29
CA VAL A 69 10.88 10.01 -4.16
C VAL A 69 9.70 9.05 -4.00
N GLY A 70 8.83 9.30 -3.04
CA GLY A 70 7.64 8.51 -2.74
C GLY A 70 7.90 7.12 -2.17
N CYS A 71 6.93 6.61 -1.43
CA CYS A 71 6.84 5.21 -1.04
C CYS A 71 5.41 4.70 -1.24
N LYS A 72 5.29 3.42 -1.60
CA LYS A 72 3.99 2.76 -1.82
C LYS A 72 3.90 1.52 -0.94
N MET A 73 2.75 1.37 -0.30
CA MET A 73 2.34 0.17 0.41
C MET A 73 1.22 -0.51 -0.35
N VAL A 74 1.27 -1.83 -0.45
CA VAL A 74 0.16 -2.64 -0.98
C VAL A 74 -0.54 -3.32 0.18
N VAL A 75 -1.87 -3.23 0.20
CA VAL A 75 -2.74 -3.86 1.18
C VAL A 75 -3.64 -4.83 0.45
N VAL A 76 -3.65 -6.09 0.88
CA VAL A 76 -4.52 -7.13 0.33
C VAL A 76 -5.41 -7.67 1.44
N ARG A 77 -6.72 -7.67 1.21
CA ARG A 77 -7.67 -8.37 2.10
C ARG A 77 -7.76 -9.83 1.68
N LEU A 78 -7.39 -10.73 2.59
CA LEU A 78 -7.45 -12.17 2.39
C LEU A 78 -8.89 -12.68 2.53
N SER A 79 -9.15 -13.90 2.06
CA SER A 79 -10.47 -14.55 2.20
C SER A 79 -10.93 -14.72 3.66
N SER A 80 -9.99 -14.75 4.61
CA SER A 80 -10.27 -14.75 6.05
C SER A 80 -10.75 -13.40 6.59
N GLY A 81 -10.75 -12.34 5.77
CA GLY A 81 -11.07 -10.97 6.17
C GLY A 81 -9.88 -10.21 6.79
N ALA A 82 -8.77 -10.88 7.09
CA ALA A 82 -7.54 -10.26 7.58
C ALA A 82 -6.77 -9.56 6.45
N LEU A 83 -5.88 -8.63 6.82
CA LEU A 83 -5.03 -7.89 5.88
C LEU A 83 -3.60 -8.43 5.86
N TRP A 84 -3.08 -8.55 4.64
CA TRP A 84 -1.67 -8.67 4.35
C TRP A 84 -1.16 -7.33 3.81
N VAL A 85 -0.04 -6.86 4.35
CA VAL A 85 0.59 -5.58 4.01
C VAL A 85 1.99 -5.83 3.46
N HIS A 86 2.31 -5.18 2.36
CA HIS A 86 3.64 -5.22 1.75
C HIS A 86 4.18 -3.81 1.56
N SER A 87 5.47 -3.63 1.83
CA SER A 87 6.12 -2.32 1.79
C SER A 87 5.45 -1.30 2.69
N PRO A 88 5.34 -1.55 4.01
CA PRO A 88 4.67 -0.62 4.91
C PRO A 88 5.26 0.79 4.77
N VAL A 89 4.39 1.77 4.58
CA VAL A 89 4.71 3.20 4.63
C VAL A 89 4.53 3.73 6.05
N ALA A 90 4.91 4.98 6.30
CA ALA A 90 4.65 5.65 7.57
C ALA A 90 3.16 5.54 7.94
N LEU A 91 2.90 5.05 9.17
CA LEU A 91 1.55 4.82 9.67
C LEU A 91 1.06 6.04 10.46
N ASP A 92 0.21 6.84 9.82
CA ASP A 92 -0.55 7.93 10.46
C ASP A 92 -1.92 7.44 10.97
N ASP A 93 -2.60 8.25 11.78
CA ASP A 93 -3.89 7.88 12.39
C ASP A 93 -4.98 7.64 11.35
N ALA A 94 -4.97 8.39 10.26
CA ALA A 94 -5.93 8.25 9.17
C ALA A 94 -5.76 6.90 8.45
N LEU A 95 -4.51 6.51 8.17
CA LEU A 95 -4.17 5.21 7.60
C LEU A 95 -4.48 4.07 8.56
N ARG A 96 -4.19 4.23 9.86
CA ARG A 96 -4.54 3.24 10.88
C ARG A 96 -6.05 3.00 10.93
N ALA A 97 -6.84 4.07 10.94
CA ALA A 97 -8.30 3.96 10.93
C ALA A 97 -8.82 3.31 9.64
N ALA A 98 -8.29 3.71 8.48
CA ALA A 98 -8.67 3.14 7.19
C ALA A 98 -8.32 1.65 7.09
N LEU A 99 -7.14 1.23 7.55
CA LEU A 99 -6.77 -0.19 7.65
C LEU A 99 -7.70 -0.94 8.60
N GLY A 100 -8.00 -0.39 9.78
CA GLY A 100 -8.91 -1.01 10.75
C GLY A 100 -10.32 -1.23 10.20
N ALA A 101 -10.81 -0.32 9.35
CA ALA A 101 -12.09 -0.48 8.66
C ALA A 101 -12.08 -1.60 7.60
N LEU A 102 -10.92 -1.91 7.02
CA LEU A 102 -10.77 -3.00 6.04
C LEU A 102 -10.61 -4.38 6.71
N GLY A 103 -9.93 -4.44 7.85
CA GLY A 103 -9.73 -5.65 8.63
C GLY A 103 -8.48 -5.62 9.52
N GLU A 104 -8.27 -6.68 10.29
CA GLU A 104 -7.10 -6.83 11.16
C GLU A 104 -5.83 -7.09 10.32
N VAL A 105 -4.78 -6.28 10.48
CA VAL A 105 -3.47 -6.53 9.87
C VAL A 105 -2.79 -7.70 10.56
N ARG A 106 -2.62 -8.82 9.85
CA ARG A 106 -2.01 -10.04 10.42
C ARG A 106 -0.64 -10.37 9.86
N ARG A 107 -0.29 -9.84 8.70
CA ARG A 107 0.97 -10.17 8.03
C ARG A 107 1.55 -8.90 7.41
N ILE A 108 2.81 -8.63 7.71
CA ILE A 108 3.56 -7.49 7.18
C ILE A 108 4.82 -8.03 6.52
N VAL A 109 5.08 -7.62 5.29
CA VAL A 109 6.28 -7.96 4.52
C VAL A 109 7.02 -6.67 4.17
N THR A 110 8.25 -6.53 4.65
CA THR A 110 9.12 -5.41 4.25
C THR A 110 9.77 -5.72 2.89
N PRO A 111 9.97 -4.73 2.02
CA PRO A 111 10.50 -4.93 0.67
C PRO A 111 12.00 -5.21 0.67
N ASN A 112 12.63 -5.07 1.83
CA ASN A 112 14.04 -5.21 2.10
C ASN A 112 14.22 -5.96 3.44
N THR A 113 15.12 -6.93 3.39
CA THR A 113 15.85 -7.52 4.52
C THR A 113 17.24 -7.74 3.95
N GLU A 114 18.22 -7.02 4.48
CA GLU A 114 19.60 -6.81 3.99
C GLU A 114 19.84 -5.45 3.33
#